data_AF-A0A6I2WRY1-F1
#
_entry.id   AF-A0A6I2WRY1-F1
#
_cell.length_a   1.000
_cell.length_b   1.000
_cell.length_c   1.000
_cell.angle_alpha   90.00
_cell.angle_beta   90.00
_cell.angle_gamma   90.00
#
_symmetry.space_group_name_H-M   'P 1'
#
loop_
_entity.id
_entity.type
_entity.pdbx_description
1 polymer ?
#
loop_
_entity_poly.entity_id
_entity_poly.type
_entity_poly.pdbx_seq_one_letter_code
_entity_poly.pdbx_strand_id
1 'polypeptide(L)'
;IGSIEKATAEENAQQQRSASSADFLGDRMGDAPVLVIACNAAGARTDGQNGMVGASMMGNILPAMWSFMLAARARGLGTAWTTLHLIQEQAVAEILGIPFDTVQQTCLSPLAFTKGTDFKVAARPDPDTVIHWDTW
;
A
#
# COMPACT_ATOMS: atom_id res chain seq x y z
N ILE A 1 -2.51 12.95 5.51
CA ILE A 1 -1.64 13.02 4.31
C ILE A 1 -1.71 14.39 3.63
N GLY A 2 -2.86 15.07 3.58
CA GLY A 2 -3.00 16.40 2.92
C GLY A 2 -2.50 17.64 3.67
N SER A 3 -1.85 17.50 4.82
CA SER A 3 -1.54 18.63 5.72
C SER A 3 -0.11 19.19 5.61
N ILE A 4 0.70 18.67 4.69
CA ILE A 4 2.07 19.16 4.46
C ILE A 4 2.05 20.02 3.20
N GLU A 5 2.35 21.31 3.33
CA GLU A 5 2.47 22.22 2.20
C GLU A 5 3.75 21.92 1.42
N LYS A 6 3.62 21.73 0.10
CA LYS A 6 4.74 21.52 -0.82
C LYS A 6 5.15 22.81 -1.51
N ALA A 7 6.35 22.79 -2.09
CA ALA A 7 7.01 23.96 -2.66
C ALA A 7 6.22 24.57 -3.83
N THR A 8 5.48 23.78 -4.59
CA THR A 8 4.74 24.27 -5.77
C THR A 8 3.22 24.03 -5.69
N ALA A 9 2.45 24.88 -6.36
CA ALA A 9 1.00 24.75 -6.47
C ALA A 9 0.57 23.43 -7.15
N GLU A 10 1.34 22.95 -8.13
CA GLU A 10 1.06 21.69 -8.82
C GLU A 10 1.23 20.49 -7.88
N GLU A 11 2.29 20.47 -7.08
CA GLU A 11 2.53 19.43 -6.08
C GLU A 11 1.46 19.41 -4.99
N ASN A 12 1.04 20.59 -4.53
CA ASN A 12 -0.07 20.74 -3.59
C ASN A 12 -1.38 20.19 -4.17
N ALA A 13 -1.70 20.53 -5.42
CA ALA A 13 -2.88 20.00 -6.11
C ALA A 13 -2.81 18.48 -6.29
N GLN A 14 -1.63 17.92 -6.59
CA GLN A 14 -1.43 16.47 -6.67
C GLN A 14 -1.64 15.79 -5.31
N GLN A 15 -1.15 16.38 -4.22
CA GLN A 15 -1.34 15.85 -2.88
C GLN A 15 -2.80 15.88 -2.43
N GLN A 16 -3.54 16.96 -2.75
CA GLN A 16 -4.98 17.04 -2.51
C GLN A 16 -5.75 15.97 -3.29
N ARG A 17 -5.38 15.69 -4.55
CA ARG A 17 -5.94 14.58 -5.33
C ARG A 17 -5.66 13.22 -4.69
N SER A 18 -4.42 12.98 -4.25
CA SER A 18 -4.08 11.73 -3.57
C SER A 18 -4.82 11.56 -2.25
N ALA A 19 -4.97 12.63 -1.45
CA ALA A 19 -5.69 12.60 -0.18
C ALA A 19 -7.19 12.31 -0.40
N SER A 20 -7.86 13.06 -1.28
CA SER A 20 -9.27 12.80 -1.62
C SER A 20 -9.50 11.40 -2.21
N SER A 21 -8.56 10.86 -2.98
CA SER A 21 -8.63 9.48 -3.46
C SER A 21 -8.49 8.45 -2.33
N ALA A 22 -7.66 8.73 -1.30
CA ALA A 22 -7.51 7.86 -0.15
C ALA A 22 -8.76 7.89 0.74
N ASP A 23 -9.37 9.07 0.94
CA ASP A 23 -10.62 9.23 1.67
C ASP A 23 -11.76 8.48 0.97
N PHE A 24 -11.90 8.66 -0.36
CA PHE A 24 -12.88 7.93 -1.15
C PHE A 24 -12.70 6.41 -1.06
N LEU A 25 -11.44 5.94 -1.09
CA LEU A 25 -11.14 4.52 -0.90
C LEU A 25 -11.54 4.06 0.51
N GLY A 26 -11.28 4.84 1.55
CA GLY A 26 -11.70 4.54 2.92
C GLY A 26 -13.22 4.40 3.05
N ASP A 27 -13.97 5.36 2.52
CA ASP A 27 -15.43 5.38 2.58
C ASP A 27 -16.09 4.23 1.80
N ARG A 28 -15.41 3.71 0.78
CA ARG A 28 -15.94 2.69 -0.14
C ARG A 28 -15.24 1.34 -0.05
N MET A 29 -14.33 1.15 0.90
CA MET A 29 -13.48 -0.05 0.94
C MET A 29 -14.30 -1.34 1.02
N GLY A 30 -15.40 -1.31 1.79
CA GLY A 30 -16.33 -2.43 1.94
C GLY A 30 -17.16 -2.76 0.71
N ASP A 31 -17.17 -1.91 -0.32
CA ASP A 31 -17.85 -2.21 -1.59
C ASP A 31 -17.06 -3.17 -2.48
N ALA A 32 -15.75 -3.33 -2.21
CA ALA A 32 -14.93 -4.30 -2.91
C ALA A 32 -15.34 -5.72 -2.47
N PRO A 33 -15.54 -6.66 -3.41
CA PRO A 33 -15.97 -8.03 -3.07
C PRO A 33 -14.89 -8.80 -2.30
N VAL A 34 -13.62 -8.39 -2.41
CA VAL A 34 -12.49 -9.05 -1.74
C VAL A 34 -11.53 -7.98 -1.21
N LEU A 35 -11.09 -8.16 0.04
CA LEU A 35 -9.94 -7.46 0.62
C LEU A 35 -8.79 -8.45 0.75
N VAL A 36 -7.66 -8.15 0.12
CA VAL A 36 -6.45 -8.96 0.16
C VAL A 36 -5.48 -8.34 1.14
N ILE A 37 -5.11 -9.08 2.18
CA ILE A 37 -4.14 -8.64 3.18
C ILE A 37 -2.88 -9.47 3.03
N ALA A 38 -1.76 -8.81 2.77
CA ALA A 38 -0.46 -9.47 2.73
C ALA A 38 0.06 -9.59 4.16
N CYS A 39 0.46 -10.82 4.52
CA CYS A 39 0.91 -11.14 5.86
C CYS A 39 2.25 -11.88 5.82
N ASN A 40 3.13 -11.53 6.76
CA ASN A 40 4.30 -12.33 7.12
C ASN A 40 3.91 -13.30 8.24
N ALA A 41 4.01 -14.60 7.98
CA ALA A 41 3.58 -15.65 8.90
C ALA A 41 4.74 -16.21 9.76
N ALA A 42 4.39 -17.07 10.72
CA ALA A 42 5.32 -17.94 11.46
C ALA A 42 6.42 -17.21 12.27
N GLY A 43 6.03 -16.20 13.05
CA GLY A 43 6.95 -15.48 13.95
C GLY A 43 7.77 -14.40 13.24
N ALA A 44 7.46 -14.09 11.98
CA ALA A 44 8.11 -13.07 11.17
C ALA A 44 7.66 -11.63 11.49
N ARG A 45 7.34 -11.34 12.76
CA ARG A 45 7.08 -9.97 13.20
C ARG A 45 8.40 -9.20 13.32
N THR A 46 8.38 -7.95 12.87
CA THR A 46 9.55 -7.06 12.80
C THR A 46 9.58 -6.04 13.93
N ASP A 47 8.64 -6.11 14.88
CA ASP A 47 8.58 -5.23 16.04
C ASP A 47 9.89 -5.31 16.86
N GLY A 48 10.55 -4.17 17.05
CA GLY A 48 11.82 -4.09 17.78
C GLY A 48 13.00 -4.82 17.12
N GLN A 49 12.85 -5.37 15.92
CA GLN A 49 13.91 -6.04 15.20
C GLN A 49 14.89 -5.04 14.56
N ASN A 50 16.12 -5.49 14.33
CA ASN A 50 17.10 -4.65 13.64
C ASN A 50 16.75 -4.45 12.14
N GLY A 51 17.38 -3.46 11.51
CA GLY A 51 17.09 -3.11 10.13
C GLY A 51 17.33 -4.24 9.12
N MET A 52 18.30 -5.12 9.37
CA MET A 52 18.56 -6.28 8.50
C MET A 52 17.37 -7.25 8.51
N VAL A 53 16.87 -7.63 9.68
CA VAL A 53 15.70 -8.53 9.82
C VAL A 53 14.46 -7.89 9.20
N GLY A 54 14.21 -6.61 9.49
CA GLY A 54 13.10 -5.86 8.88
C GLY A 54 13.17 -5.86 7.35
N ALA A 55 14.33 -5.56 6.78
CA ALA A 55 14.55 -5.57 5.34
C ALA A 55 14.34 -6.95 4.72
N SER A 56 14.86 -8.02 5.36
CA SER A 56 14.68 -9.40 4.86
C SER A 56 13.21 -9.83 4.86
N MET A 57 12.46 -9.50 5.91
CA MET A 57 11.04 -9.88 6.00
C MET A 57 10.16 -9.09 5.02
N MET A 58 10.44 -7.79 4.84
CA MET A 58 9.72 -6.97 3.85
C MET A 58 10.13 -7.30 2.41
N GLY A 59 11.37 -7.71 2.18
CA GLY A 59 11.91 -8.03 0.86
C GLY A 59 11.23 -9.20 0.15
N ASN A 60 10.54 -10.09 0.88
CA ASN A 60 9.73 -11.15 0.29
C ASN A 60 8.30 -10.67 -0.02
N ILE A 61 7.63 -10.10 0.99
CA ILE A 61 6.19 -9.84 0.94
C ILE A 61 5.84 -8.65 0.04
N LEU A 62 6.67 -7.61 -0.01
CA LEU A 62 6.38 -6.43 -0.84
C LEU A 62 6.45 -6.76 -2.33
N PRO A 63 7.48 -7.46 -2.86
CA PRO A 63 7.50 -7.89 -4.26
C PRO A 63 6.41 -8.90 -4.60
N ALA A 64 6.07 -9.80 -3.67
CA ALA A 64 4.97 -10.75 -3.86
C ALA A 64 3.63 -10.03 -4.06
N MET A 65 3.32 -9.06 -3.20
CA MET A 65 2.09 -8.28 -3.31
C MET A 65 2.09 -7.37 -4.56
N TRP A 66 3.23 -6.77 -4.90
CA TRP A 66 3.34 -6.00 -6.15
C TRP A 66 3.07 -6.87 -7.39
N SER A 67 3.66 -8.08 -7.42
CA SER A 67 3.44 -9.05 -8.51
C SER A 67 1.98 -9.49 -8.58
N PHE A 68 1.34 -9.71 -7.44
CA PHE A 68 -0.10 -9.98 -7.36
C PHE A 68 -0.93 -8.84 -7.99
N MET A 69 -0.63 -7.58 -7.66
CA MET A 69 -1.33 -6.41 -8.22
C MET A 69 -1.15 -6.29 -9.74
N LEU A 70 0.06 -6.54 -10.25
CA LEU A 70 0.33 -6.58 -11.69
C LEU A 70 -0.46 -7.70 -12.37
N ALA A 71 -0.49 -8.89 -11.77
CA ALA A 71 -1.25 -10.03 -12.28
C ALA A 71 -2.77 -9.78 -12.27
N ALA A 72 -3.28 -9.12 -11.23
CA ALA A 72 -4.67 -8.66 -11.15
C ALA A 72 -4.99 -7.66 -12.27
N ARG A 73 -4.13 -6.66 -12.47
CA ARG A 73 -4.30 -5.65 -13.52
C ARG A 73 -4.31 -6.26 -14.91
N ALA A 74 -3.43 -7.23 -15.18
CA ALA A 74 -3.42 -7.98 -16.45
C ALA A 74 -4.70 -8.76 -16.72
N ARG A 75 -5.53 -9.02 -15.69
CA ARG A 75 -6.81 -9.72 -15.77
C ARG A 75 -8.02 -8.78 -15.68
N GLY A 76 -7.80 -7.47 -15.78
CA GLY A 76 -8.88 -6.47 -15.71
C GLY A 76 -9.40 -6.19 -14.29
N LEU A 77 -8.67 -6.62 -13.26
CA LEU A 77 -8.99 -6.32 -11.86
C LEU A 77 -8.25 -5.05 -11.40
N GLY A 78 -8.93 -4.26 -10.58
CA GLY A 78 -8.41 -3.11 -9.88
C GLY A 78 -7.86 -3.48 -8.51
N THR A 79 -6.78 -2.80 -8.12
CA THR A 79 -6.13 -2.92 -6.82
C THR A 79 -5.71 -1.54 -6.32
N ALA A 80 -5.59 -1.38 -5.01
CA ALA A 80 -5.12 -0.13 -4.39
C ALA A 80 -4.32 -0.44 -3.12
N TRP A 81 -2.99 -0.32 -3.20
CA TRP A 81 -2.12 -0.54 -2.05
C TRP A 81 -2.42 0.46 -0.94
N THR A 82 -2.71 -0.03 0.27
CA THR A 82 -2.87 0.82 1.45
C THR A 82 -2.30 0.15 2.70
N THR A 83 -1.82 0.98 3.62
CA THR A 83 -1.32 0.59 4.94
C THR A 83 -2.14 1.22 6.07
N LEU A 84 -3.21 1.95 5.76
CA LEU A 84 -4.00 2.68 6.75
C LEU A 84 -4.57 1.78 7.86
N HIS A 85 -4.99 0.56 7.50
CA HIS A 85 -5.50 -0.42 8.47
C HIS A 85 -4.47 -0.83 9.53
N LEU A 86 -3.17 -0.66 9.27
CA LEU A 86 -2.11 -1.03 10.22
C LEU A 86 -2.10 -0.14 11.46
N ILE A 87 -2.72 1.05 11.42
CA ILE A 87 -2.97 1.88 12.63
C ILE A 87 -3.81 1.09 13.65
N GLN A 88 -4.64 0.17 13.17
CA GLN A 88 -5.53 -0.69 13.95
C GLN A 88 -5.20 -2.18 13.67
N GLU A 89 -3.94 -2.52 13.41
CA GLU A 89 -3.51 -3.88 13.01
C GLU A 89 -4.10 -4.96 13.92
N GLN A 90 -4.01 -4.76 15.25
CA GLN A 90 -4.49 -5.72 16.24
C GLN A 90 -6.01 -5.92 16.19
N ALA A 91 -6.79 -4.84 16.03
CA ALA A 91 -8.24 -4.93 15.90
C ALA A 91 -8.65 -5.66 14.60
N VAL A 92 -7.93 -5.41 13.50
CA VAL A 92 -8.14 -6.15 12.24
C VAL A 92 -7.79 -7.62 12.42
N ALA A 93 -6.71 -7.92 13.15
CA ALA A 93 -6.31 -9.29 13.43
C ALA A 93 -7.38 -10.04 14.24
N GLU A 94 -7.98 -9.40 15.25
CA GLU A 94 -9.07 -9.97 16.04
C GLU A 94 -10.30 -10.29 15.19
N ILE A 95 -10.74 -9.34 14.34
CA ILE A 95 -11.89 -9.52 13.45
C ILE A 95 -11.67 -10.70 12.49
N LEU A 96 -10.46 -10.88 11.98
CA LEU A 96 -10.12 -11.87 10.97
C LEU A 96 -9.58 -13.19 11.56
N GLY A 97 -9.43 -13.29 12.88
CA GLY A 97 -8.81 -14.44 13.53
C GLY A 97 -7.33 -14.63 13.18
N ILE A 98 -6.61 -13.55 12.84
CA ILE A 98 -5.17 -13.59 12.57
C ILE A 98 -4.42 -13.66 13.91
N PRO A 99 -3.51 -14.63 14.11
CA PRO A 99 -2.69 -14.71 15.32
C PRO A 99 -1.72 -13.53 15.44
N PHE A 100 -2.16 -12.43 16.06
CA PHE A 100 -1.44 -11.15 16.07
C PHE A 100 0.02 -11.26 16.50
N ASP A 101 0.32 -12.08 17.52
CA ASP A 101 1.68 -12.22 18.07
C ASP A 101 2.67 -12.91 17.13
N THR A 102 2.19 -13.66 16.14
CA THR A 102 3.05 -14.48 15.25
C THR A 102 2.86 -14.18 13.76
N VAL A 103 1.89 -13.33 13.42
CA VAL A 103 1.61 -12.91 12.04
C VAL A 103 1.57 -11.40 11.97
N GLN A 104 2.37 -10.82 11.08
CA GLN A 104 2.38 -9.38 10.82
C GLN A 104 1.63 -9.07 9.54
N GLN A 105 0.67 -8.14 9.60
CA GLN A 105 0.04 -7.57 8.42
C GLN A 105 0.97 -6.51 7.83
N THR A 106 1.17 -6.51 6.52
CA THR A 106 2.14 -5.60 5.87
C THR A 106 1.48 -4.60 4.95
N CYS A 107 0.40 -4.98 4.30
CA CYS A 107 -0.43 -4.10 3.49
C CYS A 107 -1.77 -4.76 3.17
N LEU A 108 -2.70 -3.93 2.73
CA LEU A 108 -4.01 -4.33 2.26
C LEU A 108 -4.22 -3.79 0.86
N SER A 109 -4.97 -4.53 0.05
CA SER A 109 -5.50 -4.04 -1.22
C SER A 109 -6.92 -4.56 -1.44
N PRO A 110 -7.90 -3.70 -1.72
CA PRO A 110 -9.16 -4.17 -2.28
C PRO A 110 -8.93 -4.78 -3.66
N LEU A 111 -9.74 -5.78 -4.02
CA LEU A 111 -9.71 -6.42 -5.33
C LEU A 111 -11.13 -6.45 -5.90
N ALA A 112 -11.30 -5.86 -7.09
CA ALA A 112 -12.60 -5.78 -7.75
C ALA A 112 -12.44 -5.68 -9.27
N PHE A 113 -13.49 -6.01 -10.03
CA PHE A 113 -13.59 -5.51 -11.41
C PHE A 113 -13.85 -4.02 -11.39
N THR A 114 -13.10 -3.27 -12.19
CA THR A 114 -13.15 -1.80 -12.16
C THR A 114 -14.36 -1.28 -12.93
N LYS A 115 -15.01 -0.24 -12.40
CA LYS A 115 -16.06 0.50 -13.13
C LYS A 115 -15.38 1.46 -14.13
N GLY A 116 -14.82 0.90 -15.20
CA GLY A 116 -14.01 1.62 -16.19
C GLY A 116 -12.50 1.48 -15.98
N THR A 117 -11.71 1.93 -16.96
CA THR A 117 -10.25 1.78 -16.99
C THR A 117 -9.49 3.08 -17.25
N ASP A 118 -10.19 4.22 -17.20
CA ASP A 118 -9.65 5.56 -17.49
C ASP A 118 -8.85 6.12 -16.31
N PHE A 119 -7.94 5.30 -15.77
CA PHE A 119 -7.05 5.68 -14.69
C PHE A 119 -6.07 6.74 -15.19
N LYS A 120 -5.93 7.82 -14.42
CA LYS A 120 -4.95 8.86 -14.69
C LYS A 120 -3.58 8.44 -14.17
N VAL A 121 -2.55 8.64 -14.98
CA VAL A 121 -1.17 8.44 -14.55
C VAL A 121 -0.85 9.46 -13.45
N ALA A 122 -0.29 8.99 -12.35
CA ALA A 122 0.18 9.88 -11.30
C ALA A 122 1.49 10.55 -11.77
N ALA A 123 1.61 11.87 -11.53
CA ALA A 123 2.83 12.60 -11.81
C ALA A 123 4.04 11.95 -11.11
N ARG A 124 5.20 11.98 -11.77
CA ARG A 124 6.48 11.53 -11.23
C ARG A 124 7.48 12.66 -11.37
N PRO A 125 8.39 12.85 -10.39
CA PRO A 125 9.45 13.83 -10.51
C PRO A 125 10.39 13.45 -11.67
N ASP A 126 11.21 14.41 -12.08
CA ASP A 126 12.25 14.19 -13.09
C ASP A 126 13.18 13.04 -12.64
N PRO A 127 13.45 12.03 -13.50
CA PRO A 127 14.36 10.93 -13.18
C PRO A 127 15.71 11.37 -12.61
N ASP A 128 16.26 12.50 -13.06
CA ASP A 128 17.57 13.02 -12.61
C ASP A 128 17.55 13.49 -11.14
N THR A 129 16.36 13.62 -10.54
CA THR A 129 16.19 13.95 -9.11
C THR A 129 16.06 12.71 -8.22
N VAL A 130 15.98 11.51 -8.82
CA VAL A 130 15.77 10.22 -8.11
C VAL A 130 16.90 9.24 -8.39
N ILE A 131 17.50 9.29 -9.58
CA ILE A 131 18.60 8.42 -9.99
C ILE A 131 19.91 9.09 -9.61
N HIS A 132 20.70 8.39 -8.80
CA HIS A 132 22.04 8.84 -8.38
C HIS A 132 23.08 7.86 -8.94
N TRP A 133 24.10 8.38 -9.62
CA TRP A 133 25.19 7.59 -10.21
C TRP A 133 26.44 7.70 -9.34
N ASP A 134 27.04 6.54 -9.01
CA ASP A 134 28.27 6.38 -8.22
C ASP A 134 28.21 6.87 -6.76
N THR A 135 27.58 8.00 -6.48
CA THR A 135 27.35 8.56 -5.15
C THR A 135 25.88 8.87 -4.94
N TRP A 136 25.44 8.98 -3.69
CA TRP A 136 24.15 9.59 -3.35
C TRP A 136 24.17 11.10 -3.67
#